data_AF-A0A482TR11-F1
#
_entry.id   AF-A0A482TR11-F1
#
_cell.length_a   1.000
_cell.length_b   1.000
_cell.length_c   1.000
_cell.angle_alpha   90.00
_cell.angle_beta   90.00
_cell.angle_gamma   90.00
#
_symmetry.space_group_name_H-M   'P 1'
#
loop_
_entity.id
_entity.type
_entity.pdbx_description
1 polymer ?
#
loop_
_entity_poly.entity_id
_entity_poly.type
_entity_poly.pdbx_seq_one_letter_code
_entity_poly.pdbx_strand_id
1 'polypeptide(L)'
;MFEEFDTDRGQVGIGTLIVFIAMVLVAAIAAGVLVNTAGFLQATAQDAGQESVNKVTNRVDVVSEHGIVNDTGDGLAVDSLNLTVRLAAGSGSVSLEDTTIKYVSGTTARNLVYDNATTDADGTKLGNVSKYDGAAALGNDGLNNTEFAAYALEDGDDTSFPVLSGQADRYEM
;
A
#
# COMPACT_ATOMS: atom_id res chain seq x y z
N MET A 1 40.86 -39.00 -70.53
CA MET A 1 41.31 -38.23 -69.36
C MET A 1 40.13 -37.38 -68.96
N PHE A 2 39.42 -37.78 -67.89
CA PHE A 2 38.27 -37.04 -67.37
C PHE A 2 38.82 -36.08 -66.32
N GLU A 3 38.56 -34.79 -66.48
CA GLU A 3 38.85 -33.77 -65.46
C GLU A 3 37.94 -34.04 -64.26
N GLU A 4 38.56 -34.37 -63.14
CA GLU A 4 37.91 -34.43 -61.84
C GLU A 4 37.68 -32.98 -61.39
N PHE A 5 36.43 -32.51 -61.54
CA PHE A 5 36.04 -31.21 -61.00
C PHE A 5 36.23 -31.23 -59.48
N ASP A 6 37.09 -30.34 -58.99
CA ASP A 6 37.52 -30.16 -57.59
C ASP A 6 36.30 -29.81 -56.69
N THR A 7 35.47 -30.83 -56.41
CA THR A 7 34.15 -30.73 -55.74
C THR A 7 34.30 -30.35 -54.27
N ASP A 8 35.49 -30.57 -53.70
CA ASP A 8 35.84 -30.27 -52.32
C ASP A 8 35.75 -28.77 -51.98
N ARG A 9 36.03 -27.88 -52.94
CA ARG A 9 35.93 -26.42 -52.70
C ARG A 9 34.48 -25.95 -52.56
N GLY A 10 33.56 -26.53 -53.33
CA GLY A 10 32.12 -26.25 -53.23
C GLY A 10 31.54 -26.78 -51.91
N GLN A 11 32.01 -27.95 -51.47
CA GLN A 11 31.60 -28.57 -50.21
C GLN A 11 32.05 -27.76 -48.98
N VAL A 12 33.28 -27.24 -48.97
CA VAL A 12 33.76 -26.36 -47.88
C VAL A 12 32.96 -25.06 -47.82
N GLY A 13 32.65 -24.45 -48.97
CA GLY A 13 31.82 -23.23 -49.03
C GLY A 13 30.42 -23.44 -48.47
N ILE A 14 29.75 -24.55 -48.80
CA ILE A 14 28.44 -24.89 -48.23
C ILE A 14 28.53 -25.10 -46.72
N GLY A 15 29.59 -25.77 -46.23
CA GLY A 15 29.83 -25.95 -44.79
C GLY A 15 29.94 -24.61 -44.04
N THR A 16 30.66 -23.63 -44.60
CA THR A 16 30.78 -22.30 -43.98
C THR A 16 29.46 -21.52 -43.96
N LEU A 17 28.63 -21.62 -45.00
CA LEU A 17 27.32 -20.96 -45.04
C LEU A 17 26.35 -21.56 -44.01
N ILE A 18 26.37 -22.88 -43.82
CA ILE A 18 25.54 -23.54 -42.81
C ILE A 18 25.91 -23.05 -41.41
N VAL A 19 27.21 -22.99 -41.08
CA VAL A 19 27.67 -22.51 -39.77
C VAL A 19 27.34 -21.03 -39.58
N PHE A 20 27.47 -20.22 -40.63
CA PHE A 20 27.12 -18.81 -40.57
C PHE A 20 25.64 -18.60 -40.23
N ILE A 21 24.75 -19.31 -40.92
CA ILE A 21 23.30 -19.23 -40.65
C ILE A 21 23.00 -19.74 -39.23
N ALA A 22 23.59 -20.85 -38.82
CA ALA A 22 23.41 -21.39 -37.47
C ALA A 22 23.84 -20.39 -36.39
N MET A 23 25.00 -19.74 -36.55
CA MET A 23 25.50 -18.73 -35.62
C MET A 23 24.55 -17.52 -35.54
N VAL A 24 24.04 -17.06 -36.68
CA VAL A 24 23.07 -15.94 -36.72
C VAL A 24 21.77 -16.31 -36.01
N LEU A 25 21.26 -17.53 -36.19
CA LEU A 25 20.05 -17.99 -35.50
C LEU A 25 20.24 -18.08 -33.98
N VAL A 26 21.37 -18.63 -33.52
CA VAL A 26 21.69 -18.69 -32.08
C VAL A 26 21.83 -17.27 -31.50
N ALA A 27 22.52 -16.37 -32.22
CA ALA A 27 22.67 -14.98 -31.80
C ALA A 27 21.32 -14.26 -31.70
N ALA A 28 20.40 -14.51 -32.65
CA ALA A 28 19.06 -13.92 -32.63
C ALA A 28 18.23 -14.39 -31.43
N ILE A 29 18.26 -15.69 -31.10
CA ILE A 29 17.55 -16.22 -29.92
C ILE A 29 18.17 -15.65 -28.64
N ALA A 30 19.51 -15.64 -28.54
CA ALA A 30 20.22 -15.09 -27.39
C ALA A 30 19.90 -13.61 -27.17
N ALA A 31 19.88 -12.80 -28.23
CA ALA A 31 19.48 -11.40 -28.18
C ALA A 31 18.02 -11.23 -27.71
N GLY A 32 17.10 -12.08 -28.19
CA GLY A 32 15.71 -12.08 -27.75
C GLY A 32 15.56 -12.33 -26.25
N VAL A 33 16.32 -13.29 -25.70
CA VAL A 33 16.35 -13.55 -24.26
C VAL A 33 16.93 -12.36 -23.49
N LEU A 34 18.04 -11.78 -23.95
CA LEU A 34 18.67 -10.63 -23.29
C LEU A 34 17.74 -9.41 -23.24
N VAL A 35 17.01 -9.11 -24.33
CA VAL A 35 16.05 -8.00 -24.37
C VAL A 35 14.87 -8.28 -23.44
N ASN A 36 14.35 -9.50 -23.42
CA ASN A 36 13.25 -9.85 -22.52
C ASN A 36 13.65 -9.75 -21.04
N THR A 37 14.84 -10.24 -20.68
CA THR A 37 15.37 -10.10 -19.32
C THR A 37 15.59 -8.63 -18.96
N ALA A 38 16.14 -7.82 -19.87
CA ALA A 38 16.31 -6.39 -19.64
C ALA A 38 14.96 -5.68 -19.43
N GLY A 39 13.95 -6.01 -20.22
CA GLY A 39 12.60 -5.46 -20.07
C GLY A 39 11.95 -5.83 -18.74
N PHE A 40 12.06 -7.10 -18.33
CA PHE A 40 11.59 -7.55 -17.01
C PHE A 40 12.29 -6.81 -15.87
N LEU A 41 13.63 -6.74 -15.89
CA LEU A 41 14.40 -6.05 -14.86
C LEU A 41 14.10 -4.54 -14.83
N GLN A 42 13.83 -3.93 -15.99
CA GLN A 42 13.43 -2.53 -16.06
C GLN A 42 12.06 -2.30 -15.41
N ALA A 43 11.07 -3.12 -15.72
CA ALA A 43 9.75 -3.02 -15.10
C ALA A 43 9.85 -3.21 -13.57
N THR A 44 10.56 -4.25 -13.12
CA THR A 44 10.79 -4.48 -11.68
C THR A 44 11.54 -3.31 -11.02
N ALA A 45 12.54 -2.71 -11.68
CA ALA A 45 13.26 -1.58 -11.14
C ALA A 45 12.39 -0.30 -11.07
N GLN A 46 11.49 -0.10 -12.02
CA GLN A 46 10.53 1.00 -12.01
C GLN A 46 9.52 0.83 -10.87
N ASP A 47 8.95 -0.36 -10.72
CA ASP A 47 7.99 -0.69 -9.66
C ASP A 47 8.63 -0.51 -8.28
N ALA A 48 9.82 -1.08 -8.05
CA ALA A 48 10.56 -0.92 -6.80
C ALA A 48 10.97 0.54 -6.54
N GLY A 49 11.27 1.29 -7.60
CA GLY A 49 11.56 2.72 -7.53
C GLY A 49 10.33 3.52 -7.06
N GLN A 50 9.17 3.26 -7.66
CA GLN A 50 7.92 3.91 -7.28
C GLN A 50 7.49 3.53 -5.86
N GLU A 51 7.60 2.27 -5.48
CA GLU A 51 7.30 1.80 -4.12
C GLU A 51 8.24 2.47 -3.10
N SER A 52 9.52 2.62 -3.43
CA SER A 52 10.50 3.29 -2.56
C SER A 52 10.20 4.77 -2.36
N VAL A 53 9.79 5.47 -3.43
CA VAL A 53 9.36 6.87 -3.34
C VAL A 53 8.11 6.95 -2.47
N ASN A 54 7.08 6.16 -2.79
CA ASN A 54 5.83 6.13 -2.04
C ASN A 54 6.05 5.82 -0.55
N LYS A 55 6.97 4.91 -0.21
CA LYS A 55 7.27 4.56 1.19
C LYS A 55 7.87 5.72 2.01
N VAL A 56 8.51 6.68 1.35
CA VAL A 56 9.12 7.84 2.01
C VAL A 56 8.21 9.06 1.94
N THR A 57 7.49 9.25 0.83
CA THR A 57 6.60 10.39 0.62
C THR A 57 5.24 10.20 1.27
N ASN A 58 4.70 8.96 1.28
CA ASN A 58 3.36 8.70 1.78
C ASN A 58 3.38 8.69 3.31
N ARG A 59 2.79 9.72 3.89
CA ARG A 59 2.80 9.96 5.34
C ARG A 59 1.52 10.66 5.74
N VAL A 60 1.07 10.36 6.94
CA VAL A 60 -0.06 11.01 7.61
C VAL A 60 0.52 11.98 8.64
N ASP A 61 -0.06 13.18 8.71
CA ASP A 61 0.30 14.24 9.65
C ASP A 61 -0.82 14.39 10.69
N VAL A 62 -0.45 14.45 11.97
CA VAL A 62 -1.39 14.64 13.08
C VAL A 62 -1.49 16.13 13.36
N VAL A 63 -2.68 16.70 13.20
CA VAL A 63 -2.90 18.15 13.27
C VAL A 63 -3.33 18.56 14.67
N SER A 64 -4.17 17.74 15.31
CA SER A 64 -4.65 18.01 16.66
C SER A 64 -4.84 16.72 17.42
N GLU A 65 -4.61 16.80 18.73
CA GLU A 65 -4.74 15.71 19.68
C GLU A 65 -5.53 16.22 20.89
N HIS A 66 -6.66 15.60 21.18
CA HIS A 66 -7.56 15.99 22.26
C HIS A 66 -7.94 14.77 23.10
N GLY A 67 -7.67 14.82 24.41
CA GLY A 67 -8.11 13.78 25.34
C GLY A 67 -9.31 14.23 26.16
N ILE A 68 -10.33 13.39 26.27
CA ILE A 68 -11.44 13.60 27.22
C ILE A 68 -11.07 12.91 28.53
N VAL A 69 -10.99 13.71 29.60
CA VAL A 69 -10.69 13.23 30.94
C VAL A 69 -12.01 13.07 31.69
N ASN A 70 -12.23 11.89 32.26
CA ASN A 70 -13.39 11.60 33.08
C ASN A 70 -12.97 11.13 34.48
N ASP A 71 -13.84 11.34 35.46
CA ASP A 71 -13.63 10.84 36.81
C ASP A 71 -13.99 9.35 36.86
N THR A 72 -13.00 8.51 37.11
CA THR A 72 -13.16 7.05 37.16
C THR A 72 -13.35 6.52 38.58
N GLY A 73 -13.56 7.40 39.57
CA GLY A 73 -13.73 7.04 40.98
C GLY A 73 -12.41 6.81 41.72
N ASP A 74 -11.36 6.38 41.01
CA ASP A 74 -9.97 6.30 41.50
C ASP A 74 -9.14 7.58 41.14
N GLY A 75 -9.78 8.55 40.49
CA GLY A 75 -9.19 9.80 40.05
C GLY A 75 -9.57 10.19 38.62
N LEU A 76 -8.99 11.29 38.15
CA LEU A 76 -9.11 11.76 36.78
C LEU A 76 -8.28 10.87 35.85
N ALA A 77 -8.93 10.20 34.90
CA ALA A 77 -8.29 9.38 33.89
C ALA A 77 -8.73 9.80 32.47
N VAL A 78 -7.84 9.65 31.49
CA VAL A 78 -8.20 9.87 30.08
C VAL A 78 -9.06 8.69 29.63
N ASP A 79 -10.31 8.98 29.26
CA ASP A 79 -11.30 7.96 28.85
C ASP A 79 -11.32 7.79 27.33
N SER A 80 -11.21 8.89 26.57
CA SER A 80 -11.08 8.88 25.12
C SER A 80 -9.97 9.81 24.63
N LEU A 81 -9.40 9.49 23.48
CA LEU A 81 -8.42 10.30 22.77
C LEU A 81 -8.93 10.47 21.34
N ASN A 82 -8.99 11.72 20.89
CA ASN A 82 -9.38 12.09 19.56
C ASN A 82 -8.16 12.66 18.83
N LEU A 83 -7.84 12.13 17.66
CA LEU A 83 -6.75 12.57 16.82
C LEU A 83 -7.29 13.04 15.48
N THR A 84 -7.05 14.30 15.14
CA THR A 84 -7.34 14.79 13.79
C THR A 84 -6.12 14.57 12.91
N VAL A 85 -6.27 13.74 11.89
CA VAL A 85 -5.22 13.40 10.94
C VAL A 85 -5.52 13.96 9.56
N ARG A 86 -4.47 14.21 8.79
CA ARG A 86 -4.53 14.61 7.38
C ARG A 86 -3.39 14.01 6.58
N LEU A 87 -3.45 14.16 5.28
CA LEU A 87 -2.34 13.81 4.40
C LEU A 87 -1.16 14.78 4.54
N ALA A 88 0.07 14.26 4.63
CA ALA A 88 1.27 15.09 4.61
C ALA A 88 1.50 15.72 3.22
N ALA A 89 2.17 16.88 3.17
CA ALA A 89 2.45 17.55 1.90
C ALA A 89 3.29 16.67 0.96
N GLY A 90 2.80 16.45 -0.26
CA GLY A 90 3.47 15.60 -1.26
C GLY A 90 3.30 14.09 -1.05
N SER A 91 2.49 13.67 -0.07
CA SER A 91 2.05 12.27 0.05
C SER A 91 1.01 11.95 -1.01
N GLY A 92 1.05 10.73 -1.54
CA GLY A 92 -0.08 10.13 -2.26
C GLY A 92 -1.17 9.67 -1.30
N SER A 93 -2.21 9.03 -1.81
CA SER A 93 -3.34 8.58 -0.98
C SER A 93 -2.93 7.57 0.09
N VAL A 94 -3.59 7.62 1.25
CA VAL A 94 -3.37 6.72 2.38
C VAL A 94 -4.70 6.19 2.91
N SER A 95 -4.86 4.87 2.94
CA SER A 95 -6.02 4.22 3.55
C SER A 95 -5.87 4.15 5.07
N LEU A 96 -6.91 4.58 5.80
CA LEU A 96 -6.96 4.42 7.25
C LEU A 96 -7.35 3.01 7.69
N GLU A 97 -8.00 2.23 6.82
CA GLU A 97 -8.38 0.85 7.09
C GLU A 97 -7.15 -0.04 7.32
N ASP A 98 -6.09 0.16 6.53
CA ASP A 98 -4.81 -0.54 6.66
C ASP A 98 -3.86 0.11 7.69
N THR A 99 -4.29 1.19 8.33
CA THR A 99 -3.47 1.91 9.32
C THR A 99 -3.64 1.27 10.69
N THR A 100 -2.52 1.09 11.41
CA THR A 100 -2.51 0.61 12.79
C THR A 100 -1.93 1.68 13.70
N ILE A 101 -2.61 1.97 14.81
CA ILE A 101 -2.13 2.91 15.82
C ILE A 101 -1.50 2.12 16.97
N LYS A 102 -0.29 2.47 17.39
CA LYS A 102 0.35 1.85 18.54
C LYS A 102 0.28 2.77 19.74
N TYR A 103 -0.57 2.45 20.70
CA TYR A 103 -0.63 3.14 21.99
C TYR A 103 0.40 2.54 22.96
N VAL A 104 1.22 3.39 23.57
CA VAL A 104 2.21 3.00 24.57
C VAL A 104 2.10 3.91 25.79
N SER A 105 1.90 3.30 26.95
CA SER A 105 1.91 3.92 28.27
C SER A 105 2.96 3.25 29.16
N GLY A 106 3.25 3.83 30.33
CA GLY A 106 4.26 3.31 31.26
C GLY A 106 4.02 1.87 31.73
N THR A 107 2.80 1.35 31.62
CA THR A 107 2.40 0.01 32.09
C THR A 107 1.83 -0.88 30.99
N THR A 108 1.51 -0.36 29.81
CA THR A 108 0.75 -1.10 28.78
C THR A 108 1.10 -0.60 27.39
N ALA A 109 1.29 -1.52 26.45
CA ALA A 109 1.38 -1.23 25.02
C ALA A 109 0.31 -2.04 24.28
N ARG A 110 -0.40 -1.40 23.35
CA ARG A 110 -1.45 -2.02 22.54
C ARG A 110 -1.40 -1.52 21.11
N ASN A 111 -1.79 -2.38 20.18
CA ASN A 111 -2.05 -1.98 18.81
C ASN A 111 -3.56 -1.84 18.64
N LEU A 112 -3.98 -0.74 18.06
CA LEU A 112 -5.35 -0.45 17.70
C LEU A 112 -5.51 -0.67 16.21
N VAL A 113 -6.50 -1.47 15.84
CA VAL A 113 -6.88 -1.76 14.45
C VAL A 113 -8.11 -0.93 14.08
N TYR A 114 -8.24 -0.62 12.79
CA TYR A 114 -9.40 0.10 12.31
C TYR A 114 -10.65 -0.77 12.42
N ASP A 115 -11.72 -0.23 13.00
CA ASP A 115 -13.06 -0.79 12.91
C ASP A 115 -14.05 0.28 12.46
N ASN A 116 -14.90 -0.08 11.50
CA ASN A 116 -15.81 0.87 10.89
C ASN A 116 -17.04 1.06 11.77
N ALA A 117 -16.97 2.04 12.67
CA ALA A 117 -18.11 2.44 13.50
C ALA A 117 -18.99 3.53 12.87
N THR A 118 -18.83 3.84 11.58
CA THR A 118 -19.67 4.83 10.88
C THR A 118 -21.01 4.23 10.47
N THR A 119 -22.04 5.08 10.42
CA THR A 119 -23.42 4.67 10.06
C THR A 119 -23.81 5.02 8.62
N ASP A 120 -22.90 5.65 7.90
CA ASP A 120 -23.05 6.07 6.50
C ASP A 120 -21.88 5.57 5.64
N ALA A 121 -22.07 5.60 4.32
CA ALA A 121 -21.04 5.20 3.37
C ALA A 121 -19.93 6.26 3.23
N ASP A 122 -20.26 7.52 3.49
CA ASP A 122 -19.35 8.67 3.36
C ASP A 122 -18.54 8.92 4.65
N GLY A 123 -18.75 8.13 5.70
CA GLY A 123 -18.03 8.21 6.96
C GLY A 123 -18.24 9.49 7.77
N THR A 124 -19.25 10.31 7.44
CA THR A 124 -19.50 11.61 8.10
C THR A 124 -20.22 11.47 9.44
N LYS A 125 -20.84 10.31 9.70
CA LYS A 125 -21.62 10.05 10.92
C LYS A 125 -21.07 8.87 11.68
N LEU A 126 -20.42 9.18 12.79
CA LEU A 126 -19.99 8.19 13.76
C LEU A 126 -21.20 7.59 14.50
N GLY A 127 -21.24 6.26 14.57
CA GLY A 127 -22.18 5.50 15.36
C GLY A 127 -21.78 5.46 16.83
N ASN A 128 -22.22 4.43 17.54
CA ASN A 128 -21.78 4.25 18.92
C ASN A 128 -20.34 3.72 18.96
N VAL A 129 -19.47 4.46 19.65
CA VAL A 129 -18.06 4.11 19.86
C VAL A 129 -17.73 3.89 21.34
N SER A 130 -18.74 3.98 22.21
CA SER A 130 -18.55 3.67 23.63
C SER A 130 -18.28 2.17 23.81
N LYS A 131 -17.45 1.82 24.81
CA LYS A 131 -16.91 0.47 25.01
C LYS A 131 -17.99 -0.61 24.95
N TYR A 132 -17.69 -1.67 24.20
CA TYR A 132 -18.45 -2.91 24.16
C TYR A 132 -18.60 -3.56 25.56
N ASP A 133 -19.83 -3.64 26.09
CA ASP A 133 -20.20 -4.48 27.23
C ASP A 133 -20.87 -5.76 26.70
N GLY A 134 -20.32 -6.92 27.08
CA GLY A 134 -20.47 -8.23 26.41
C GLY A 134 -21.83 -8.92 26.44
N ALA A 135 -22.94 -8.17 26.52
CA ALA A 135 -24.30 -8.72 26.42
C ALA A 135 -24.80 -8.64 24.96
N ALA A 136 -24.39 -9.61 24.15
CA ALA A 136 -24.59 -9.70 22.70
C ALA A 136 -26.05 -9.91 22.21
N ALA A 137 -27.04 -9.18 22.73
CA ALA A 137 -28.45 -9.42 22.38
C ALA A 137 -29.23 -8.23 21.80
N LEU A 138 -28.70 -7.00 21.76
CA LEU A 138 -29.47 -5.82 21.30
C LEU A 138 -28.58 -4.71 20.71
N GLY A 139 -28.04 -4.85 19.50
CA GLY A 139 -27.53 -3.71 18.70
C GLY A 139 -26.45 -2.84 19.37
N ASN A 140 -25.45 -3.47 19.99
CA ASN A 140 -24.32 -2.79 20.62
C ASN A 140 -23.15 -2.67 19.63
N ASP A 141 -23.23 -1.73 18.69
CA ASP A 141 -22.08 -1.27 17.91
C ASP A 141 -21.21 -0.43 18.85
N GLY A 142 -19.96 -0.79 19.09
CA GLY A 142 -19.09 -0.09 20.05
C GLY A 142 -17.68 -0.67 20.00
N LEU A 143 -16.67 0.19 20.10
CA LEU A 143 -15.27 -0.21 19.93
C LEU A 143 -14.76 -0.98 21.15
N ASN A 144 -13.93 -1.98 20.91
CA ASN A 144 -13.18 -2.65 21.98
C ASN A 144 -11.91 -1.87 22.37
N ASN A 145 -11.11 -2.42 23.29
CA ASN A 145 -9.92 -1.75 23.82
C ASN A 145 -8.66 -1.87 22.93
N THR A 146 -8.83 -2.41 21.71
CA THR A 146 -7.83 -2.62 20.65
C THR A 146 -8.34 -2.15 19.29
N GLU A 147 -9.40 -1.35 19.26
CA GLU A 147 -9.99 -0.81 18.03
C GLU A 147 -10.02 0.72 18.08
N PHE A 148 -9.93 1.33 16.91
CA PHE A 148 -10.22 2.75 16.71
C PHE A 148 -11.18 2.88 15.53
N ALA A 149 -12.02 3.90 15.54
CA ALA A 149 -12.82 4.27 14.37
C ALA A 149 -12.27 5.57 13.80
N ALA A 150 -12.54 5.84 12.53
CA ALA A 150 -12.33 7.16 11.95
C ALA A 150 -13.66 7.69 11.44
N TYR A 151 -13.83 9.00 11.44
CA TYR A 151 -14.93 9.66 10.74
C TYR A 151 -14.43 10.90 10.00
N ALA A 152 -15.12 11.24 8.93
CA ALA A 152 -14.76 12.34 8.07
C ALA A 152 -15.17 13.69 8.67
N LEU A 153 -14.20 14.59 8.87
CA LEU A 153 -14.46 16.00 9.17
C LEU A 153 -14.60 16.82 7.88
N GLU A 154 -13.74 16.52 6.90
CA GLU A 154 -13.71 17.16 5.58
C GLU A 154 -13.18 16.11 4.60
N ASP A 155 -13.97 15.71 3.59
CA ASP A 155 -13.62 14.67 2.60
C ASP A 155 -13.77 15.17 1.16
N GLY A 156 -13.75 16.50 0.99
CA GLY A 156 -14.06 17.13 -0.30
C GLY A 156 -15.41 16.69 -0.87
N ASP A 157 -15.46 16.55 -2.20
CA ASP A 157 -16.64 16.05 -2.94
C ASP A 157 -16.48 14.56 -3.33
N ASP A 158 -15.47 13.86 -2.79
CA ASP A 158 -15.24 12.45 -3.09
C ASP A 158 -15.91 11.54 -2.05
N THR A 159 -16.14 10.28 -2.42
CA THR A 159 -16.77 9.27 -1.55
C THR A 159 -15.75 8.20 -1.16
N SER A 160 -14.47 8.58 -1.01
CA SER A 160 -13.37 7.64 -0.88
C SER A 160 -13.05 7.24 0.56
N PHE A 161 -13.94 7.51 1.50
CA PHE A 161 -13.85 7.05 2.89
C PHE A 161 -13.55 5.52 2.99
N PRO A 162 -12.63 5.08 3.88
CA PRO A 162 -11.78 5.86 4.79
C PRO A 162 -10.37 6.11 4.23
N VAL A 163 -10.26 6.70 3.03
CA VAL A 163 -8.97 6.99 2.36
C VAL A 163 -8.70 8.48 2.29
N LEU A 164 -7.59 8.93 2.88
CA LEU A 164 -7.10 10.29 2.69
C LEU A 164 -6.54 10.41 1.27
N SER A 165 -7.29 11.05 0.37
CA SER A 165 -7.01 11.12 -1.07
C SER A 165 -6.45 12.49 -1.47
N GLY A 166 -6.89 13.54 -0.78
CA GLY A 166 -6.55 14.94 -0.97
C GLY A 166 -5.81 15.58 0.21
N GLN A 167 -5.25 16.77 -0.03
CA GLN A 167 -4.59 17.58 1.02
C GLN A 167 -5.59 18.34 1.91
N ALA A 168 -6.84 18.48 1.45
CA ALA A 168 -7.92 19.09 2.22
C ALA A 168 -8.55 18.09 3.19
N ASP A 169 -8.39 16.79 2.92
CA ASP A 169 -9.05 15.73 3.66
C ASP A 169 -8.56 15.70 5.10
N ARG A 170 -9.52 15.64 6.02
CA ARG A 170 -9.30 15.56 7.45
C ARG A 170 -10.24 14.56 8.05
N TYR A 171 -9.66 13.57 8.71
CA TYR A 171 -10.39 12.55 9.44
C TYR A 171 -10.06 12.66 10.93
N GLU A 172 -11.04 12.39 11.77
CA GLU A 172 -10.85 12.29 13.22
C GLU A 172 -10.98 10.84 13.64
N MET A 173 -10.01 10.39 14.45
CA MET A 173 -9.89 9.03 14.98
C MET A 173 -9.99 9.01 16.50
#